data_AF-A0A970JTJ7-F1
#
_entry.id   AF-A0A970JTJ7-F1
#
_cell.length_a   1.000
_cell.length_b   1.000
_cell.length_c   1.000
_cell.angle_alpha   90.00
_cell.angle_beta   90.00
_cell.angle_gamma   90.00
#
_symmetry.space_group_name_H-M   'P 1'
#
loop_
_entity.id
_entity.type
_entity.pdbx_description
1 polymer ?
#
loop_
_entity_poly.entity_id
_entity_poly.type
_entity_poly.pdbx_seq_one_letter_code
_entity_poly.pdbx_strand_id
1 'polypeptide(L)'
;MDTRNPDVKFLAHFRESDGAEQGLWEHLRNVACLASEFADKVGLREIGQILGLLHDLGKGTREFDTYIRTAVGLIDGTNEVSEGKLDHSTAGAQYILSFLKDGIGPLSAQIMALIIASHHSGLIDCLNPDGVDLFSKRLQKDKSETRVEQAAANLEPSIRDEISKLAALNLDSKLREFFQNGHDPLDSREEICYKLGLLTRLLFSCLIDADRIDTADFENKDTKQLRQRSQYPDWSILIGRLEARLSEFKVRSSMDLMRREISEKCRNIAVGDKGLYRLTVPTGGGKTLASLRFGLHHAHEHRMDRIIYVIPYTSIIDQNANEIRTIMEVNEEEKGRVVLEHHSSLTPEKETQLNKILSENWDAPIVLTTMVQFLEALFGGGTRSSRRMHQLINSVIIFDEIQSMPIQCVHLFNVAIRFLIYNCKSTVMLCTATQPLLHQVTPRTRALPYDPHKVVSIDTTSVKDALSRADIIDLTTQDPLSFSQAAVLASEQLNLSDSVLMIVNTKKAAYEIFNHLP
;
A
#
# COMPACT_ATOMS: atom_id res chain seq x y z
N MET A 1 2.21 -44.48 24.99
CA MET A 1 1.23 -44.53 23.91
C MET A 1 1.76 -43.64 22.80
N ASP A 2 2.19 -44.24 21.70
CA ASP A 2 2.71 -43.54 20.53
C ASP A 2 1.52 -42.85 19.84
N THR A 3 1.41 -41.53 20.00
CA THR A 3 0.27 -40.71 19.53
C THR A 3 0.43 -40.21 18.10
N ARG A 4 1.43 -40.69 17.36
CA ARG A 4 1.60 -40.35 15.95
C ARG A 4 0.63 -41.18 15.13
N ASN A 5 -0.57 -40.64 14.92
CA ASN A 5 -1.45 -41.11 13.87
C ASN A 5 -1.23 -40.24 12.62
N PRO A 6 -0.45 -40.71 11.62
CA PRO A 6 -0.09 -39.93 10.43
C PRO A 6 -1.28 -39.60 9.52
N ASP A 7 -2.48 -40.12 9.82
CA ASP A 7 -3.70 -39.95 9.01
C ASP A 7 -4.68 -38.89 9.52
N VAL A 8 -4.34 -38.11 10.56
CA VAL A 8 -5.24 -37.05 11.06
C VAL A 8 -5.19 -35.83 10.12
N LYS A 9 -6.23 -35.67 9.32
CA LYS A 9 -6.44 -34.49 8.47
C LYS A 9 -7.14 -33.38 9.24
N PHE A 10 -6.39 -32.36 9.61
CA PHE A 10 -6.92 -31.12 10.19
C PHE A 10 -7.53 -30.25 9.09
N LEU A 11 -8.72 -29.71 9.31
CA LEU A 11 -9.42 -28.82 8.41
C LEU A 11 -8.96 -27.36 8.62
N ALA A 12 -8.71 -26.62 7.54
CA ALA A 12 -8.54 -25.17 7.59
C ALA A 12 -9.79 -24.43 7.12
N HIS A 13 -10.31 -24.83 5.96
CA HIS A 13 -11.48 -24.19 5.33
C HIS A 13 -12.43 -25.23 4.75
N PHE A 14 -13.72 -24.86 4.70
CA PHE A 14 -14.77 -25.65 4.08
C PHE A 14 -15.57 -24.75 3.13
N ARG A 15 -15.76 -25.20 1.88
CA ARG A 15 -16.52 -24.45 0.88
C ARG A 15 -17.94 -24.99 0.81
N GLU A 16 -18.90 -24.20 1.29
CA GLU A 16 -20.31 -24.58 1.37
C GLU A 16 -20.94 -24.89 0.00
N SER A 17 -20.48 -24.26 -1.07
CA SER A 17 -21.11 -24.38 -2.40
C SER A 17 -21.00 -25.77 -3.02
N ASP A 18 -19.96 -26.54 -2.69
CA ASP A 18 -19.76 -27.91 -3.20
C ASP A 18 -19.24 -28.92 -2.17
N GLY A 19 -19.13 -28.51 -0.90
CA GLY A 19 -18.68 -29.35 0.20
C GLY A 19 -17.19 -29.69 0.17
N ALA A 20 -16.37 -28.95 -0.60
CA ALA A 20 -14.93 -29.17 -0.62
C ALA A 20 -14.27 -28.81 0.72
N GLU A 21 -13.33 -29.66 1.17
CA GLU A 21 -12.49 -29.41 2.34
C GLU A 21 -11.08 -28.97 1.89
N GLN A 22 -10.53 -27.93 2.51
CA GLN A 22 -9.11 -27.59 2.42
C GLN A 22 -8.38 -28.05 3.68
N GLY A 23 -7.38 -28.91 3.50
CA GLY A 23 -6.57 -29.38 4.63
C GLY A 23 -5.65 -28.27 5.16
N LEU A 24 -5.41 -28.25 6.47
CA LEU A 24 -4.53 -27.28 7.12
C LEU A 24 -3.11 -27.28 6.53
N TRP A 25 -2.53 -28.46 6.33
CA TRP A 25 -1.17 -28.57 5.78
C TRP A 25 -1.07 -28.15 4.31
N GLU A 26 -2.17 -28.20 3.56
CA GLU A 26 -2.25 -27.66 2.20
C GLU A 26 -2.30 -26.13 2.25
N HIS A 27 -3.22 -25.59 3.05
CA HIS A 27 -3.36 -24.16 3.27
C HIS A 27 -2.05 -23.50 3.72
N LEU A 28 -1.40 -24.03 4.77
CA LEU A 28 -0.14 -23.48 5.30
C LEU A 28 0.97 -23.46 4.23
N ARG A 29 1.03 -24.47 3.34
CA ARG A 29 2.00 -24.48 2.23
C ARG A 29 1.68 -23.46 1.15
N ASN A 30 0.41 -23.31 0.79
CA ASN A 30 0.00 -22.33 -0.20
C ASN A 30 0.28 -20.91 0.30
N VAL A 31 -0.06 -20.61 1.56
CA VAL A 31 0.24 -19.34 2.20
C VAL A 31 1.76 -19.11 2.30
N ALA A 32 2.53 -20.13 2.69
CA ALA A 32 3.99 -20.04 2.73
C ALA A 32 4.59 -19.74 1.36
N CYS A 33 4.07 -20.36 0.30
CA CYS A 33 4.50 -20.12 -1.07
C CYS A 33 4.31 -18.64 -1.44
N LEU A 34 3.07 -18.14 -1.34
CA LEU A 34 2.74 -16.75 -1.67
C LEU A 34 3.49 -15.73 -0.79
N ALA A 35 3.50 -15.94 0.53
CA ALA A 35 4.17 -15.04 1.46
C ALA A 35 5.69 -15.00 1.21
N SER A 36 6.29 -16.15 0.84
CA SER A 36 7.70 -16.21 0.47
C SER A 36 7.98 -15.43 -0.82
N GLU A 37 7.14 -15.54 -1.85
CA GLU A 37 7.27 -14.80 -3.11
C GLU A 37 7.16 -13.29 -2.90
N PHE A 38 6.22 -12.85 -2.06
CA PHE A 38 6.06 -11.43 -1.73
C PHE A 38 7.26 -10.88 -0.95
N ALA A 39 7.76 -11.63 0.03
CA ALA A 39 8.92 -11.23 0.84
C ALA A 39 10.26 -11.33 0.08
N ASP A 40 10.36 -12.17 -0.96
CA ASP A 40 11.59 -12.35 -1.76
C ASP A 40 11.97 -11.06 -2.50
N LYS A 41 11.00 -10.19 -2.80
CA LYS A 41 11.24 -8.88 -3.42
C LYS A 41 12.17 -7.97 -2.60
N VAL A 42 12.26 -8.21 -1.30
CA VAL A 42 13.20 -7.56 -0.37
C VAL A 42 14.27 -8.51 0.18
N GLY A 43 14.40 -9.71 -0.38
CA GLY A 43 15.42 -10.70 0.01
C GLY A 43 15.13 -11.43 1.33
N LEU A 44 13.86 -11.44 1.78
CA LEU A 44 13.43 -12.05 3.04
C LEU A 44 12.49 -13.26 2.82
N ARG A 45 12.71 -13.99 1.73
CA ARG A 45 11.92 -15.16 1.32
C ARG A 45 11.70 -16.16 2.46
N GLU A 46 12.77 -16.53 3.16
CA GLU A 46 12.72 -17.54 4.22
C GLU A 46 11.86 -17.09 5.41
N ILE A 47 11.86 -15.80 5.72
CA ILE A 47 10.97 -15.22 6.74
C ILE A 47 9.52 -15.35 6.28
N GLY A 48 9.21 -14.98 5.04
CA GLY A 48 7.86 -15.13 4.46
C GLY A 48 7.37 -16.58 4.49
N GLN A 49 8.25 -17.53 4.20
CA GLN A 49 7.96 -18.96 4.22
C GLN A 49 7.63 -19.45 5.64
N ILE A 50 8.45 -19.12 6.64
CA ILE A 50 8.19 -19.47 8.05
C ILE A 50 6.86 -18.86 8.52
N LEU A 51 6.59 -17.60 8.18
CA LEU A 51 5.34 -16.93 8.53
C LEU A 51 4.13 -17.71 8.01
N GLY A 52 4.12 -18.07 6.73
CA GLY A 52 3.01 -18.83 6.15
C GLY A 52 2.86 -20.23 6.73
N LEU A 53 3.97 -20.94 6.97
CA LEU A 53 3.93 -22.30 7.54
C LEU A 53 3.44 -22.36 8.99
N LEU A 54 3.53 -21.25 9.74
CA LEU A 54 3.30 -21.25 11.19
C LEU A 54 2.14 -20.37 11.65
N HIS A 55 1.61 -19.46 10.82
CA HIS A 55 0.61 -18.50 11.27
C HIS A 55 -0.61 -19.17 11.92
N ASP A 56 -1.08 -20.25 11.31
CA ASP A 56 -2.25 -21.03 11.71
C ASP A 56 -1.91 -22.37 12.37
N LEU A 57 -0.65 -22.57 12.81
CA LEU A 57 -0.20 -23.83 13.41
C LEU A 57 -1.12 -24.32 14.53
N GLY A 58 -1.67 -23.41 15.34
CA GLY A 58 -2.56 -23.78 16.45
C GLY A 58 -3.86 -24.49 16.03
N LYS A 59 -4.26 -24.41 14.75
CA LYS A 59 -5.37 -25.19 14.19
C LYS A 59 -5.06 -26.69 14.09
N GLY A 60 -3.78 -27.07 14.16
CA GLY A 60 -3.31 -28.46 14.14
C GLY A 60 -3.57 -29.23 15.45
N THR A 61 -4.73 -29.03 16.07
CA THR A 61 -5.17 -29.66 17.32
C THR A 61 -6.54 -30.29 17.12
N ARG A 62 -6.85 -31.35 17.90
CA ARG A 62 -8.14 -32.06 17.77
C ARG A 62 -9.30 -31.17 18.15
N GLU A 63 -9.08 -30.30 19.13
CA GLU A 63 -10.03 -29.33 19.64
C GLU A 63 -10.41 -28.30 18.58
N PHE A 64 -9.43 -27.78 17.84
CA PHE A 64 -9.71 -26.82 16.77
C PHE A 64 -10.39 -27.46 15.56
N ASP A 65 -9.97 -28.67 15.18
CA ASP A 65 -10.61 -29.41 14.08
C ASP A 65 -12.07 -29.76 14.41
N THR A 66 -12.34 -30.22 15.63
CA THR A 66 -13.71 -30.47 16.11
C THR A 66 -14.55 -29.18 16.06
N TYR A 67 -13.97 -28.06 16.49
CA TYR A 67 -14.63 -26.75 16.44
C TYR A 67 -15.00 -26.34 15.01
N ILE A 68 -14.05 -26.36 14.05
CA ILE A 68 -14.35 -25.99 12.66
C ILE A 68 -15.40 -26.93 12.08
N ARG A 69 -15.20 -28.25 12.19
CA ARG A 69 -16.13 -29.26 11.61
C ARG A 69 -17.54 -29.14 12.16
N THR A 70 -17.69 -28.81 13.45
CA THR A 70 -19.00 -28.52 14.06
C THR A 70 -19.56 -27.19 13.55
N ALA A 71 -18.73 -26.14 13.45
CA ALA A 71 -19.16 -24.82 12.97
C ALA A 71 -19.68 -24.85 11.53
N VAL A 72 -19.11 -25.70 10.67
CA VAL A 72 -19.52 -25.86 9.26
C VAL A 72 -20.55 -26.98 9.05
N GLY A 73 -21.05 -27.60 10.12
CA GLY A 73 -22.12 -28.61 10.06
C GLY A 73 -21.70 -29.99 9.55
N LEU A 74 -20.40 -30.32 9.56
CA LEU A 74 -19.90 -31.65 9.18
C LEU A 74 -20.06 -32.70 10.29
N ILE A 75 -20.17 -32.26 11.55
CA ILE A 75 -20.35 -33.13 12.71
C ILE A 75 -21.49 -32.58 13.57
N ASP A 76 -22.38 -33.46 14.03
CA ASP A 76 -23.43 -33.12 14.98
C ASP A 76 -22.85 -32.82 16.37
N GLY A 77 -23.15 -31.65 16.92
CA GLY A 77 -22.72 -31.26 18.25
C GLY A 77 -22.98 -29.79 18.54
N THR A 78 -22.91 -29.42 19.82
CA THR A 78 -22.83 -28.02 20.22
C THR A 78 -21.37 -27.65 20.43
N ASN A 79 -20.92 -26.54 19.86
CA ASN A 79 -19.58 -26.00 20.14
C ASN A 79 -19.44 -25.68 21.64
N GLU A 80 -18.80 -26.58 22.40
CA GLU A 80 -18.50 -26.35 23.83
C GLU A 80 -17.48 -25.22 24.02
N VAL A 81 -16.68 -24.95 22.99
CA VAL A 81 -15.60 -23.95 22.99
C VAL A 81 -15.75 -23.06 21.76
N SER A 82 -15.74 -21.73 21.97
CA SER A 82 -15.72 -20.76 20.89
C SER A 82 -14.30 -20.54 20.36
N GLU A 83 -14.19 -20.10 19.09
CA GLU A 83 -12.91 -19.78 18.45
C GLU A 83 -12.01 -18.88 19.32
N GLY A 84 -12.60 -17.85 19.94
CA GLY A 84 -11.85 -16.91 20.78
C GLY A 84 -11.23 -17.53 22.04
N LYS A 85 -11.66 -18.73 22.45
CA LYS A 85 -11.03 -19.51 23.52
C LYS A 85 -9.94 -20.46 22.99
N LEU A 86 -9.93 -20.74 21.68
CA LEU A 86 -8.92 -21.53 20.99
C LEU A 86 -7.89 -20.59 20.35
N ASP A 87 -6.97 -20.09 21.17
CA ASP A 87 -5.95 -19.12 20.77
C ASP A 87 -4.86 -19.75 19.88
N HIS A 88 -5.24 -20.02 18.63
CA HIS A 88 -4.38 -20.67 17.65
C HIS A 88 -3.25 -19.75 17.16
N SER A 89 -3.50 -18.45 17.07
CA SER A 89 -2.51 -17.45 16.66
C SER A 89 -1.33 -17.36 17.65
N THR A 90 -1.59 -17.42 18.96
CA THR A 90 -0.51 -17.39 19.96
C THR A 90 0.30 -18.69 19.94
N ALA A 91 -0.29 -19.83 19.59
CA ALA A 91 0.43 -21.09 19.49
C ALA A 91 1.57 -21.04 18.45
N GLY A 92 1.30 -20.52 17.24
CA GLY A 92 2.34 -20.35 16.21
C GLY A 92 3.47 -19.41 16.65
N ALA A 93 3.12 -18.30 17.31
CA ALA A 93 4.10 -17.36 17.86
C ALA A 93 4.97 -17.99 18.97
N GLN A 94 4.35 -18.73 19.89
CA GLN A 94 5.07 -19.48 20.93
C GLN A 94 5.97 -20.57 20.36
N TYR A 95 5.57 -21.20 19.26
CA TYR A 95 6.38 -22.22 18.59
C TYR A 95 7.70 -21.62 18.10
N ILE A 96 7.66 -20.47 17.42
CA ILE A 96 8.87 -19.76 16.97
C ILE A 96 9.82 -19.51 18.15
N LEU A 97 9.29 -18.95 19.25
CA LEU A 97 10.11 -18.58 20.40
C LEU A 97 10.66 -19.78 21.17
N SER A 98 9.91 -20.88 21.23
CA SER A 98 10.28 -22.08 21.98
C SER A 98 11.22 -23.00 21.23
N PHE A 99 11.07 -23.10 19.90
CA PHE A 99 11.74 -24.13 19.10
C PHE A 99 12.70 -23.58 18.05
N LEU A 100 12.48 -22.35 17.54
CA LEU A 100 13.25 -21.84 16.41
C LEU A 100 14.24 -20.74 16.79
N LYS A 101 13.93 -19.96 17.85
CA LYS A 101 14.65 -18.74 18.26
C LYS A 101 16.18 -18.87 18.22
N ASP A 102 16.72 -19.96 18.76
CA ASP A 102 18.18 -20.14 18.86
C ASP A 102 18.84 -20.36 17.49
N GLY A 103 18.11 -20.93 16.52
CA GLY A 103 18.59 -21.14 15.15
C GLY A 103 18.40 -19.91 14.25
N ILE A 104 17.22 -19.26 14.30
CA ILE A 104 16.89 -18.12 13.41
C ILE A 104 17.42 -16.78 13.92
N GLY A 105 17.73 -16.67 15.21
CA GLY A 105 18.13 -15.43 15.86
C GLY A 105 16.97 -14.70 16.57
N PRO A 106 17.26 -14.02 17.70
CA PRO A 106 16.25 -13.45 18.58
C PRO A 106 15.42 -12.33 17.95
N LEU A 107 16.00 -11.49 17.09
CA LEU A 107 15.27 -10.37 16.49
C LEU A 107 14.23 -10.87 15.47
N SER A 108 14.64 -11.76 14.59
CA SER A 108 13.78 -12.41 13.60
C SER A 108 12.67 -13.20 14.28
N ALA A 109 13.00 -13.92 15.36
CA ALA A 109 12.03 -14.67 16.15
C ALA A 109 10.96 -13.74 16.74
N GLN A 110 11.35 -12.58 17.30
CA GLN A 110 10.40 -11.61 17.86
C GLN A 110 9.51 -10.98 16.78
N ILE A 111 10.09 -10.55 15.65
CA ILE A 111 9.33 -9.97 14.52
C ILE A 111 8.29 -10.97 14.01
N MET A 112 8.70 -12.22 13.75
CA MET A 112 7.78 -13.24 13.24
C MET A 112 6.72 -13.63 14.26
N ALA A 113 7.09 -13.76 15.55
CA ALA A 113 6.12 -14.04 16.61
C ALA A 113 5.08 -12.93 16.74
N LEU A 114 5.48 -11.65 16.61
CA LEU A 114 4.56 -10.51 16.63
C LEU A 114 3.59 -10.55 15.45
N ILE A 115 4.09 -10.83 14.25
CA ILE A 115 3.29 -10.94 13.03
C ILE A 115 2.26 -12.06 13.17
N ILE A 116 2.70 -13.26 13.56
CA ILE A 116 1.83 -14.44 13.72
C ILE A 116 0.80 -14.22 14.82
N ALA A 117 1.18 -13.68 15.99
CA ALA A 117 0.20 -13.39 17.03
C ALA A 117 -0.87 -12.37 16.60
N SER A 118 -0.58 -11.56 15.57
CA SER A 118 -1.42 -10.45 15.14
C SER A 118 -2.29 -10.73 13.92
N HIS A 119 -2.22 -11.93 13.33
CA HIS A 119 -2.70 -12.12 11.95
C HIS A 119 -4.23 -11.96 11.73
N HIS A 120 -5.05 -12.10 12.78
CA HIS A 120 -6.51 -11.89 12.65
C HIS A 120 -6.96 -10.45 12.84
N SER A 121 -6.38 -9.74 13.79
CA SER A 121 -6.86 -8.43 14.26
C SER A 121 -6.07 -7.24 13.70
N GLY A 122 -4.92 -7.48 13.06
CA GLY A 122 -3.92 -6.45 12.82
C GLY A 122 -2.81 -6.49 13.87
N LEU A 123 -1.68 -5.85 13.56
CA LEU A 123 -0.55 -5.70 14.49
C LEU A 123 -1.02 -5.15 15.83
N ILE A 124 -0.78 -5.91 16.89
CA ILE A 124 -1.15 -5.51 18.26
C ILE A 124 -0.21 -4.43 18.78
N ASP A 125 -0.74 -3.59 19.66
CA ASP A 125 0.10 -2.71 20.49
C ASP A 125 0.92 -3.56 21.46
N CYS A 126 2.25 -3.56 21.30
CA CYS A 126 3.13 -4.28 22.22
C CYS A 126 3.06 -3.72 23.64
N LEU A 127 2.89 -2.40 23.76
CA LEU A 127 2.73 -1.68 25.02
C LEU A 127 1.36 -1.00 25.04
N ASN A 128 0.63 -1.13 26.14
CA ASN A 128 -0.58 -0.34 26.36
C ASN A 128 -0.23 1.12 26.78
N PRO A 129 -1.20 2.05 26.85
CA PRO A 129 -0.96 3.43 27.29
C PRO A 129 -0.34 3.56 28.69
N ASP A 130 -0.52 2.56 29.56
CA ASP A 130 0.07 2.52 30.91
C ASP A 130 1.51 1.96 30.91
N GLY A 131 2.06 1.59 29.74
CA GLY A 131 3.40 1.03 29.59
C GLY A 131 3.51 -0.47 29.89
N VAL A 132 2.39 -1.18 30.01
CA VAL A 132 2.34 -2.63 30.24
C VAL A 132 2.66 -3.38 28.95
N ASP A 133 3.61 -4.32 29.02
CA ASP A 133 3.99 -5.20 27.91
C ASP A 133 2.93 -6.28 27.67
N LEU A 134 2.03 -5.98 26.72
CA LEU A 134 0.97 -6.88 26.29
C LEU A 134 1.49 -8.01 25.40
N PHE A 135 2.55 -7.77 24.63
CA PHE A 135 3.11 -8.76 23.73
C PHE A 135 3.74 -9.91 24.51
N SER A 136 4.63 -9.60 25.45
CA SER A 136 5.24 -10.61 26.33
C SER A 136 4.19 -11.33 27.16
N LYS A 137 3.20 -10.62 27.69
CA LYS A 137 2.08 -11.22 28.43
C LYS A 137 1.31 -12.23 27.57
N ARG A 138 1.03 -11.91 26.30
CA ARG A 138 0.37 -12.82 25.38
C ARG A 138 1.21 -14.06 25.09
N LEU A 139 2.51 -13.89 24.90
CA LEU A 139 3.43 -15.01 24.63
C LEU A 139 3.70 -15.90 25.85
N GLN A 140 3.48 -15.38 27.06
CA GLN A 140 3.61 -16.13 28.32
C GLN A 140 2.33 -16.86 28.74
N LYS A 141 1.27 -16.85 27.93
CA LYS A 141 0.09 -17.69 28.16
C LYS A 141 0.50 -19.15 28.35
N ASP A 142 -0.22 -19.86 29.21
CA ASP A 142 0.09 -21.25 29.51
C ASP A 142 0.05 -22.09 28.23
N LYS A 143 1.08 -22.90 28.00
CA LYS A 143 1.20 -23.74 26.79
C LYS A 143 0.09 -24.78 26.68
N SER A 144 -0.54 -25.14 27.80
CA SER A 144 -1.73 -26.00 27.82
C SER A 144 -2.98 -25.29 27.28
N GLU A 145 -3.07 -23.97 27.45
CA GLU A 145 -4.16 -23.15 26.89
C GLU A 145 -4.00 -22.98 25.38
N THR A 146 -2.78 -22.69 24.91
CA THR A 146 -2.50 -22.51 23.47
C THR A 146 -2.34 -23.84 22.72
N ARG A 147 -2.09 -24.93 23.46
CA ARG A 147 -1.85 -26.29 22.94
C ARG A 147 -0.70 -26.36 21.93
N VAL A 148 0.28 -25.48 22.08
CA VAL A 148 1.42 -25.38 21.14
C VAL A 148 2.20 -26.69 21.00
N GLU A 149 2.35 -27.45 22.08
CA GLU A 149 3.07 -28.74 22.05
C GLU A 149 2.30 -29.82 21.29
N GLN A 150 0.97 -29.83 21.39
CA GLN A 150 0.12 -30.74 20.63
C GLN A 150 0.16 -30.38 19.13
N ALA A 151 0.02 -29.10 18.79
CA ALA A 151 0.14 -28.63 17.42
C ALA A 151 1.52 -28.96 16.82
N ALA A 152 2.59 -28.73 17.59
CA ALA A 152 3.95 -29.09 17.23
C ALA A 152 4.14 -30.60 17.02
N ALA A 153 3.48 -31.44 17.81
CA ALA A 153 3.53 -32.89 17.67
C ALA A 153 2.81 -33.37 16.40
N ASN A 154 1.73 -32.67 16.01
CA ASN A 154 0.90 -33.00 14.86
C ASN A 154 1.42 -32.48 13.51
N LEU A 155 2.44 -31.62 13.51
CA LEU A 155 3.11 -31.13 12.29
C LEU A 155 3.44 -32.29 11.34
N GLU A 156 2.99 -32.15 10.09
CA GLU A 156 3.33 -33.09 9.02
C GLU A 156 4.86 -33.21 8.87
N PRO A 157 5.43 -34.42 8.76
CA PRO A 157 6.89 -34.61 8.71
C PRO A 157 7.60 -33.74 7.68
N SER A 158 7.03 -33.60 6.49
CA SER A 158 7.60 -32.77 5.41
C SER A 158 7.66 -31.28 5.76
N ILE A 159 6.61 -30.73 6.40
CA ILE A 159 6.58 -29.35 6.89
C ILE A 159 7.57 -29.17 8.05
N ARG A 160 7.65 -30.13 8.96
CA ARG A 160 8.63 -30.11 10.06
C ARG A 160 10.06 -30.05 9.52
N ASP A 161 10.38 -30.87 8.52
CA ASP A 161 11.71 -30.90 7.92
C ASP A 161 12.03 -29.57 7.21
N GLU A 162 11.05 -28.98 6.55
CA GLU A 162 11.15 -27.68 5.89
C GLU A 162 11.42 -26.55 6.90
N ILE A 163 10.61 -26.46 7.96
CA ILE A 163 10.82 -25.50 9.07
C ILE A 163 12.21 -25.69 9.68
N SER A 164 12.65 -26.93 9.91
CA SER A 164 13.95 -27.22 10.52
C SER A 164 15.12 -26.74 9.66
N LYS A 165 15.00 -26.89 8.33
CA LYS A 165 16.01 -26.36 7.39
C LYS A 165 16.05 -24.84 7.42
N LEU A 166 14.90 -24.17 7.40
CA LEU A 166 14.81 -22.71 7.46
C LEU A 166 15.33 -22.18 8.80
N ALA A 167 15.06 -22.90 9.88
CA ALA A 167 15.50 -22.54 11.23
C ALA A 167 17.02 -22.53 11.39
N ALA A 168 17.75 -23.26 10.55
CA ALA A 168 19.21 -23.30 10.58
C ALA A 168 19.88 -22.09 9.89
N LEU A 169 19.11 -21.19 9.26
CA LEU A 169 19.64 -20.15 8.36
C LEU A 169 20.01 -18.81 9.03
N ASN A 170 20.05 -18.70 10.36
CA ASN A 170 20.37 -17.46 11.10
C ASN A 170 19.76 -16.19 10.45
N LEU A 171 18.44 -16.09 10.46
CA LEU A 171 17.69 -15.05 9.77
C LEU A 171 17.99 -13.62 10.27
N ASP A 172 18.57 -13.46 11.47
CA ASP A 172 19.09 -12.16 11.92
C ASP A 172 20.19 -11.61 11.01
N SER A 173 21.00 -12.47 10.36
CA SER A 173 21.97 -12.02 9.37
C SER A 173 21.29 -11.49 8.10
N LYS A 174 20.20 -12.13 7.67
CA LYS A 174 19.38 -11.67 6.53
C LYS A 174 18.72 -10.32 6.81
N LEU A 175 18.17 -10.13 8.02
CA LEU A 175 17.66 -8.82 8.43
C LEU A 175 18.75 -7.75 8.45
N ARG A 176 19.95 -8.08 8.93
CA ARG A 176 21.09 -7.17 8.91
C ARG A 176 21.49 -6.82 7.48
N GLU A 177 21.56 -7.81 6.59
CA GLU A 177 21.86 -7.62 5.17
C GLU A 177 20.81 -6.72 4.49
N PHE A 178 19.53 -6.90 4.80
CA PHE A 178 18.46 -6.04 4.29
C PHE A 178 18.68 -4.55 4.63
N PHE A 179 19.06 -4.24 5.88
CA PHE A 179 19.36 -2.85 6.28
C PHE A 179 20.71 -2.35 5.76
N GLN A 180 21.68 -3.24 5.53
CA GLN A 180 22.97 -2.88 4.91
C GLN A 180 22.81 -2.55 3.43
N ASN A 181 22.04 -3.36 2.69
CA ASN A 181 21.76 -3.14 1.28
C ASN A 181 20.89 -1.90 1.05
N GLY A 182 19.95 -1.63 1.97
CA GLY A 182 19.14 -0.43 1.99
C GLY A 182 19.71 0.67 2.89
N HIS A 183 21.04 0.81 2.94
CA HIS A 183 21.70 1.79 3.79
C HIS A 183 21.23 3.21 3.46
N ASP A 184 20.81 3.93 4.49
CA ASP A 184 20.38 5.31 4.40
C ASP A 184 21.31 6.17 5.25
N PRO A 185 22.03 7.14 4.65
CA PRO A 185 23.06 7.90 5.33
C PRO A 185 22.52 8.84 6.42
N LEU A 186 21.21 9.09 6.45
CA LEU A 186 20.55 9.95 7.42
C LEU A 186 19.93 9.17 8.59
N ASP A 187 20.01 7.83 8.59
CA ASP A 187 19.43 7.01 9.65
C ASP A 187 20.26 7.11 10.94
N SER A 188 19.59 7.48 12.04
CA SER A 188 20.09 7.19 13.38
C SER A 188 19.51 5.87 13.90
N ARG A 189 19.85 5.51 15.14
CA ARG A 189 19.23 4.36 15.82
C ARG A 189 17.70 4.48 15.87
N GLU A 190 17.15 5.69 16.07
CA GLU A 190 15.70 5.91 16.13
C GLU A 190 15.03 5.60 14.78
N GLU A 191 15.59 6.12 13.68
CA GLU A 191 15.05 5.87 12.34
C GLU A 191 15.18 4.39 11.95
N ILE A 192 16.27 3.70 12.32
CA ILE A 192 16.39 2.25 12.10
C ILE A 192 15.30 1.49 12.86
N CYS A 193 15.05 1.82 14.13
CA CYS A 193 13.97 1.21 14.91
C CYS A 193 12.60 1.47 14.28
N TYR A 194 12.36 2.68 13.77
CA TYR A 194 11.12 3.00 13.07
C TYR A 194 10.97 2.19 11.77
N LYS A 195 12.05 2.07 10.98
CA LYS A 195 12.08 1.26 9.76
C LYS A 195 11.95 -0.24 10.05
N LEU A 196 12.42 -0.74 11.19
CA LEU A 196 12.13 -2.10 11.66
C LEU A 196 10.63 -2.32 11.90
N GLY A 197 9.93 -1.31 12.43
CA GLY A 197 8.47 -1.32 12.52
C GLY A 197 7.79 -1.38 11.15
N LEU A 198 8.26 -0.57 10.19
CA LEU A 198 7.77 -0.61 8.81
C LEU A 198 8.06 -1.96 8.13
N LEU A 199 9.23 -2.54 8.36
CA LEU A 199 9.58 -3.87 7.86
C LEU A 199 8.67 -4.95 8.44
N THR A 200 8.41 -4.89 9.75
CA THR A 200 7.47 -5.81 10.42
C THR A 200 6.08 -5.70 9.80
N ARG A 201 5.62 -4.48 9.54
CA ARG A 201 4.35 -4.24 8.85
C ARG A 201 4.34 -4.71 7.39
N LEU A 202 5.46 -4.57 6.69
CA LEU A 202 5.61 -5.06 5.32
C LEU A 202 5.53 -6.59 5.28
N LEU A 203 6.21 -7.29 6.20
CA LEU A 203 6.14 -8.75 6.30
C LEU A 203 4.76 -9.22 6.77
N PHE A 204 4.11 -8.46 7.65
CA PHE A 204 2.70 -8.66 8.01
C PHE A 204 1.79 -8.53 6.77
N SER A 205 2.02 -7.53 5.92
CA SER A 205 1.32 -7.37 4.64
C SER A 205 1.45 -8.60 3.76
N CYS A 206 2.66 -9.15 3.63
CA CYS A 206 2.91 -10.37 2.86
C CYS A 206 2.10 -11.56 3.39
N LEU A 207 2.12 -11.79 4.71
CA LEU A 207 1.39 -12.90 5.33
C LEU A 207 -0.12 -12.76 5.16
N ILE A 208 -0.69 -11.60 5.52
CA ILE A 208 -2.14 -11.40 5.48
C ILE A 208 -2.67 -11.47 4.05
N ASP A 209 -1.95 -10.91 3.08
CA ASP A 209 -2.41 -11.00 1.71
C ASP A 209 -2.32 -12.43 1.17
N ALA A 210 -1.26 -13.17 1.51
CA ALA A 210 -1.12 -14.59 1.15
C ALA A 210 -2.26 -15.45 1.72
N ASP A 211 -2.56 -15.31 3.01
CA ASP A 211 -3.66 -16.01 3.71
C ASP A 211 -5.01 -15.70 3.06
N ARG A 212 -5.28 -14.41 2.80
CA ARG A 212 -6.53 -13.97 2.17
C ARG A 212 -6.66 -14.42 0.72
N ILE A 213 -5.57 -14.44 -0.04
CA ILE A 213 -5.58 -14.94 -1.42
C ILE A 213 -5.87 -16.42 -1.45
N ASP A 214 -5.20 -17.23 -0.62
CA ASP A 214 -5.42 -18.68 -0.60
C ASP A 214 -6.85 -19.03 -0.20
N THR A 215 -7.35 -18.41 0.88
CA THR A 215 -8.74 -18.57 1.32
C THR A 215 -9.72 -18.18 0.20
N ALA A 216 -9.54 -17.00 -0.42
CA ALA A 216 -10.46 -16.52 -1.45
C ALA A 216 -10.40 -17.34 -2.75
N ASP A 217 -9.23 -17.85 -3.14
CA ASP A 217 -9.06 -18.75 -4.28
C ASP A 217 -9.71 -20.12 -4.02
N PHE A 218 -9.64 -20.60 -2.78
CA PHE A 218 -10.29 -21.84 -2.36
C PHE A 218 -11.81 -21.67 -2.35
N GLU A 219 -12.34 -20.61 -1.74
CA GLU A 219 -13.77 -20.34 -1.64
C GLU A 219 -14.41 -20.07 -3.01
N ASN A 220 -13.71 -19.36 -3.90
CA ASN A 220 -14.25 -18.98 -5.20
C ASN A 220 -13.21 -19.08 -6.32
N LYS A 221 -13.36 -20.12 -7.15
CA LYS A 221 -12.48 -20.39 -8.30
C LYS A 221 -12.53 -19.30 -9.38
N ASP A 222 -13.63 -18.56 -9.50
CA ASP A 222 -13.76 -17.48 -10.48
C ASP A 222 -12.93 -16.26 -10.06
N THR A 223 -12.86 -15.99 -8.75
CA THR A 223 -12.01 -14.91 -8.18
C THR A 223 -10.54 -15.10 -8.57
N LYS A 224 -10.06 -16.35 -8.61
CA LYS A 224 -8.69 -16.69 -9.03
C LYS A 224 -8.38 -16.23 -10.46
N GLN A 225 -9.36 -16.26 -11.36
CA GLN A 225 -9.21 -15.86 -12.78
C GLN A 225 -9.21 -14.33 -12.96
N LEU A 226 -9.75 -13.59 -12.00
CA LEU A 226 -9.82 -12.13 -12.04
C LEU A 226 -8.50 -11.47 -11.60
N ARG A 227 -7.72 -12.16 -10.75
CA ARG A 227 -6.41 -11.70 -10.28
C ARG A 227 -5.38 -11.69 -11.41
N GLN A 228 -4.51 -10.69 -11.42
CA GLN A 228 -3.45 -10.54 -12.41
C GLN A 228 -2.14 -11.16 -11.95
N ARG A 229 -1.84 -11.16 -10.64
CA ARG A 229 -0.61 -11.75 -10.08
C ARG A 229 0.67 -11.25 -10.77
N SER A 230 0.74 -9.94 -10.99
CA SER A 230 1.87 -9.31 -11.69
C SER A 230 2.08 -9.78 -13.15
N GLN A 231 1.09 -10.43 -13.77
CA GLN A 231 1.05 -10.69 -15.21
C GLN A 231 0.45 -9.48 -15.93
N TYR A 232 1.23 -8.41 -16.00
CA TYR A 232 0.81 -7.14 -16.58
C TYR A 232 1.28 -7.03 -18.05
N PRO A 233 0.64 -6.16 -18.86
CA PRO A 233 1.18 -5.77 -20.15
C PRO A 233 2.60 -5.21 -20.00
N ASP A 234 3.46 -5.49 -20.98
CA ASP A 234 4.82 -4.96 -21.00
C ASP A 234 4.82 -3.43 -21.02
N TRP A 235 5.72 -2.80 -20.26
CA TRP A 235 5.82 -1.34 -20.18
C TRP A 235 6.01 -0.69 -21.54
N SER A 236 6.67 -1.34 -22.50
CA SER A 236 6.84 -0.82 -23.87
C SER A 236 5.51 -0.59 -24.60
N ILE A 237 4.50 -1.43 -24.34
CA ILE A 237 3.15 -1.27 -24.91
C ILE A 237 2.50 -0.01 -24.34
N LEU A 238 2.56 0.16 -23.01
CA LEU A 238 1.96 1.32 -22.32
C LEU A 238 2.70 2.63 -22.66
N ILE A 239 4.02 2.58 -22.79
CA ILE A 239 4.84 3.69 -23.30
C ILE A 239 4.38 4.06 -24.71
N GLY A 240 4.27 3.09 -25.63
CA GLY A 240 3.83 3.35 -27.00
C GLY A 240 2.47 4.04 -27.08
N ARG A 241 1.51 3.62 -26.25
CA ARG A 241 0.18 4.24 -26.13
C ARG A 241 0.26 5.69 -25.67
N LEU A 242 1.06 5.98 -24.63
CA LEU A 242 1.24 7.35 -24.14
C LEU A 242 1.96 8.25 -25.16
N GLU A 243 3.04 7.77 -25.77
CA GLU A 243 3.80 8.54 -26.75
C GLU A 243 2.96 8.87 -27.99
N ALA A 244 2.13 7.94 -28.46
CA ALA A 244 1.17 8.19 -29.53
C ALA A 244 0.20 9.32 -29.16
N ARG A 245 -0.42 9.25 -27.97
CA ARG A 245 -1.32 10.30 -27.46
C ARG A 245 -0.61 11.65 -27.34
N LEU A 246 0.63 11.67 -26.86
CA LEU A 246 1.42 12.88 -26.71
C LEU A 246 1.73 13.54 -28.07
N SER A 247 1.94 12.75 -29.12
CA SER A 247 2.23 13.23 -30.47
C SER A 247 1.07 13.99 -31.14
N GLU A 248 -0.17 13.74 -30.71
CA GLU A 248 -1.37 14.40 -31.22
C GLU A 248 -1.52 15.86 -30.75
N PHE A 249 -0.86 16.23 -29.64
CA PHE A 249 -0.95 17.57 -29.09
C PHE A 249 -0.21 18.61 -29.97
N LYS A 250 -1.00 19.43 -30.66
CA LYS A 250 -0.50 20.55 -31.48
C LYS A 250 -0.06 21.72 -30.59
N VAL A 251 1.08 22.34 -30.92
CA VAL A 251 1.51 23.59 -30.28
C VAL A 251 0.68 24.73 -30.85
N ARG A 252 -0.09 25.41 -29.99
CA ARG A 252 -0.86 26.59 -30.39
C ARG A 252 -0.53 27.82 -29.54
N SER A 253 0.09 27.62 -28.39
CA SER A 253 0.41 28.67 -27.43
C SER A 253 1.77 28.45 -26.77
N SER A 254 2.28 29.47 -26.09
CA SER A 254 3.47 29.37 -25.22
C SER A 254 3.28 28.34 -24.09
N MET A 255 2.04 28.16 -23.60
CA MET A 255 1.73 27.11 -22.62
C MET A 255 1.91 25.70 -23.20
N ASP A 256 1.61 25.49 -24.48
CA ASP A 256 1.79 24.18 -25.11
C ASP A 256 3.27 23.85 -25.36
N LEU A 257 4.09 24.87 -25.65
CA LEU A 257 5.56 24.73 -25.69
C LEU A 257 6.10 24.32 -24.31
N MET A 258 5.65 24.98 -23.24
CA MET A 258 6.03 24.64 -21.87
C MET A 258 5.65 23.21 -21.52
N ARG A 259 4.40 22.79 -21.78
CA ARG A 259 3.94 21.41 -21.54
C ARG A 259 4.81 20.38 -22.24
N ARG A 260 5.19 20.66 -23.49
CA ARG A 260 6.08 19.79 -24.27
C ARG A 260 7.49 19.73 -23.67
N GLU A 261 8.05 20.87 -23.29
CA GLU A 261 9.37 20.94 -22.66
C GLU A 261 9.41 20.16 -21.33
N ILE A 262 8.39 20.33 -20.48
CA ILE A 262 8.25 19.58 -19.22
C ILE A 262 8.16 18.08 -19.51
N SER A 263 7.31 17.70 -20.46
CA SER A 263 7.13 16.30 -20.84
C SER A 263 8.43 15.66 -21.35
N GLU A 264 9.21 16.36 -22.17
CA GLU A 264 10.52 15.86 -22.64
C GLU A 264 11.55 15.80 -21.51
N LYS A 265 11.59 16.79 -20.61
CA LYS A 265 12.46 16.74 -19.43
C LYS A 265 12.12 15.53 -18.54
N CYS A 266 10.84 15.25 -18.32
CA CYS A 266 10.39 14.07 -17.58
C CYS A 266 10.79 12.75 -18.27
N ARG A 267 10.72 12.68 -19.60
CA ARG A 267 11.21 11.50 -20.33
C ARG A 267 12.72 11.33 -20.18
N ASN A 268 13.48 12.40 -20.37
CA ASN A 268 14.95 12.36 -20.36
C ASN A 268 15.52 12.02 -18.98
N ILE A 269 14.84 12.43 -17.90
CA ILE A 269 15.31 12.16 -16.53
C ILE A 269 14.92 10.76 -16.03
N ALA A 270 14.00 10.08 -16.74
CA ALA A 270 13.49 8.76 -16.39
C ALA A 270 14.55 7.66 -16.46
N VAL A 271 15.62 7.84 -17.24
CA VAL A 271 16.75 6.88 -17.32
C VAL A 271 17.70 6.99 -16.12
N GLY A 272 17.57 8.02 -15.29
CA GLY A 272 18.41 8.19 -14.10
C GLY A 272 18.17 7.12 -13.04
N ASP A 273 19.07 7.03 -12.06
CA ASP A 273 18.98 6.04 -10.99
C ASP A 273 17.71 6.18 -10.14
N LYS A 274 17.24 5.06 -9.58
CA LYS A 274 16.16 5.05 -8.60
C LYS A 274 16.40 6.06 -7.46
N GLY A 275 15.31 6.58 -6.89
CA GLY A 275 15.41 7.53 -5.78
C GLY A 275 14.26 8.54 -5.73
N LEU A 276 14.56 9.73 -5.22
CA LEU A 276 13.60 10.81 -5.07
C LEU A 276 13.76 11.86 -6.17
N TYR A 277 12.69 12.07 -6.92
CA TYR A 277 12.54 13.06 -7.97
C TYR A 277 11.54 14.13 -7.58
N ARG A 278 11.68 15.32 -8.18
CA ARG A 278 10.76 16.44 -7.96
C ARG A 278 10.32 17.03 -9.29
N LEU A 279 9.03 17.24 -9.43
CA LEU A 279 8.43 17.93 -10.56
C LEU A 279 7.75 19.21 -10.06
N THR A 280 8.36 20.36 -10.34
CA THR A 280 7.85 21.67 -9.92
C THR A 280 7.32 22.42 -11.13
N VAL A 281 5.99 22.41 -11.29
CA VAL A 281 5.31 22.89 -12.49
C VAL A 281 4.04 23.64 -12.10
N PRO A 282 3.77 24.83 -12.68
CA PRO A 282 2.56 25.59 -12.40
C PRO A 282 1.29 24.81 -12.78
N THR A 283 0.15 25.20 -12.19
CA THR A 283 -1.15 24.62 -12.53
C THR A 283 -1.42 24.76 -14.03
N GLY A 284 -1.95 23.70 -14.65
CA GLY A 284 -2.15 23.65 -16.10
C GLY A 284 -0.92 23.31 -16.93
N GLY A 285 0.27 23.15 -16.34
CA GLY A 285 1.51 22.80 -17.03
C GLY A 285 1.65 21.34 -17.49
N GLY A 286 0.56 20.55 -17.47
CA GLY A 286 0.56 19.16 -17.96
C GLY A 286 1.23 18.14 -17.03
N LYS A 287 1.20 18.39 -15.71
CA LYS A 287 1.85 17.55 -14.68
C LYS A 287 1.46 16.07 -14.80
N THR A 288 0.17 15.77 -14.94
CA THR A 288 -0.37 14.40 -14.93
C THR A 288 0.28 13.50 -15.97
N LEU A 289 0.23 13.89 -17.24
CA LEU A 289 0.82 13.08 -18.32
C LEU A 289 2.35 13.12 -18.30
N ALA A 290 2.96 14.23 -17.88
CA ALA A 290 4.43 14.33 -17.81
C ALA A 290 5.01 13.45 -16.69
N SER A 291 4.40 13.43 -15.50
CA SER A 291 4.82 12.56 -14.39
C SER A 291 4.55 11.09 -14.70
N LEU A 292 3.42 10.78 -15.35
CA LEU A 292 3.15 9.43 -15.84
C LEU A 292 4.15 8.99 -16.90
N ARG A 293 4.55 9.87 -17.83
CA ARG A 293 5.60 9.60 -18.82
C ARG A 293 6.92 9.25 -18.14
N PHE A 294 7.33 10.03 -17.13
CA PHE A 294 8.47 9.66 -16.29
C PHE A 294 8.29 8.27 -15.68
N GLY A 295 7.13 8.01 -15.05
CA GLY A 295 6.87 6.75 -14.37
C GLY A 295 6.94 5.54 -15.27
N LEU A 296 6.36 5.60 -16.48
CA LEU A 296 6.38 4.50 -17.44
C LEU A 296 7.79 4.20 -17.95
N HIS A 297 8.53 5.24 -18.39
CA HIS A 297 9.89 5.06 -18.88
C HIS A 297 10.83 4.60 -17.76
N HIS A 298 10.69 5.13 -16.54
CA HIS A 298 11.51 4.73 -15.39
C HIS A 298 11.18 3.30 -14.93
N ALA A 299 9.90 2.91 -14.94
CA ALA A 299 9.49 1.55 -14.62
C ALA A 299 10.02 0.54 -15.64
N HIS A 300 10.02 0.90 -16.93
CA HIS A 300 10.62 0.08 -17.98
C HIS A 300 12.14 -0.09 -17.79
N GLU A 301 12.87 1.03 -17.65
CA GLU A 301 14.33 1.04 -17.50
C GLU A 301 14.78 0.19 -16.31
N HIS A 302 14.10 0.34 -15.18
CA HIS A 302 14.50 -0.27 -13.91
C HIS A 302 13.73 -1.54 -13.55
N ARG A 303 12.94 -2.09 -14.49
CA ARG A 303 12.09 -3.29 -14.31
C ARG A 303 11.26 -3.23 -13.03
N MET A 304 10.55 -2.11 -12.87
CA MET A 304 9.71 -1.87 -11.70
C MET A 304 8.35 -2.56 -11.87
N ASP A 305 7.75 -2.95 -10.76
CA ASP A 305 6.58 -3.82 -10.76
C ASP A 305 5.30 -3.04 -11.10
N ARG A 306 5.25 -1.75 -10.73
CA ARG A 306 4.04 -0.91 -10.88
C ARG A 306 4.31 0.58 -10.72
N ILE A 307 3.31 1.37 -11.09
CA ILE A 307 3.18 2.79 -10.83
C ILE A 307 2.01 3.02 -9.87
N ILE A 308 2.27 3.63 -8.71
CA ILE A 308 1.26 4.08 -7.76
C ILE A 308 1.14 5.60 -7.86
N TYR A 309 0.02 6.08 -8.40
CA TYR A 309 -0.27 7.49 -8.57
C TYR A 309 -1.20 7.98 -7.46
N VAL A 310 -0.66 8.78 -6.54
CA VAL A 310 -1.31 9.26 -5.32
C VAL A 310 -1.86 10.67 -5.55
N ILE A 311 -3.20 10.82 -5.52
CA ILE A 311 -3.91 12.09 -5.74
C ILE A 311 -4.59 12.51 -4.43
N PRO A 312 -4.39 13.74 -3.95
CA PRO A 312 -4.90 14.13 -2.64
C PRO A 312 -6.40 14.40 -2.62
N TYR A 313 -6.97 14.92 -3.71
CA TYR A 313 -8.38 15.29 -3.79
C TYR A 313 -9.18 14.26 -4.56
N THR A 314 -10.25 13.75 -3.93
CA THR A 314 -11.18 12.79 -4.55
C THR A 314 -11.96 13.37 -5.71
N SER A 315 -12.06 14.69 -5.85
CA SER A 315 -12.76 15.32 -6.99
C SER A 315 -11.98 15.23 -8.31
N ILE A 316 -10.66 15.01 -8.26
CA ILE A 316 -9.78 15.01 -9.43
C ILE A 316 -9.38 13.58 -9.82
N ILE A 317 -9.41 12.63 -8.88
CA ILE A 317 -9.03 11.24 -9.15
C ILE A 317 -9.89 10.60 -10.24
N ASP A 318 -11.21 10.81 -10.23
CA ASP A 318 -12.13 10.25 -11.23
C ASP A 318 -11.77 10.74 -12.65
N GLN A 319 -11.47 12.03 -12.79
CA GLN A 319 -11.09 12.65 -14.05
C GLN A 319 -9.73 12.13 -14.54
N ASN A 320 -8.73 12.13 -13.67
CA ASN A 320 -7.38 11.66 -14.00
C ASN A 320 -7.38 10.16 -14.34
N ALA A 321 -8.14 9.35 -13.59
CA ALA A 321 -8.30 7.93 -13.85
C ALA A 321 -8.90 7.69 -15.23
N ASN A 322 -9.97 8.40 -15.59
CA ASN A 322 -10.61 8.27 -16.91
C ASN A 322 -9.69 8.72 -18.06
N GLU A 323 -8.94 9.81 -17.87
CA GLU A 323 -7.98 10.28 -18.88
C GLU A 323 -6.88 9.22 -19.13
N ILE A 324 -6.26 8.72 -18.05
CA ILE A 324 -5.22 7.69 -18.16
C ILE A 324 -5.79 6.40 -18.73
N ARG A 325 -6.99 5.98 -18.29
CA ARG A 325 -7.66 4.76 -18.77
C ARG A 325 -7.91 4.79 -20.28
N THR A 326 -8.39 5.92 -20.80
CA THR A 326 -8.65 6.11 -22.24
C THR A 326 -7.38 5.93 -23.08
N ILE A 327 -6.21 6.25 -22.51
CA ILE A 327 -4.91 6.08 -23.18
C ILE A 327 -4.39 4.64 -23.00
N MET A 328 -4.55 4.09 -21.79
CA MET A 328 -3.89 2.86 -21.37
C MET A 328 -4.68 1.59 -21.66
N GLU A 329 -5.99 1.64 -21.85
CA GLU A 329 -6.86 0.48 -22.05
C GLU A 329 -7.62 0.62 -23.37
N VAL A 330 -6.96 0.22 -24.46
CA VAL A 330 -7.48 0.41 -25.83
C VAL A 330 -8.44 -0.70 -26.25
N ASN A 331 -8.38 -1.86 -25.59
CA ASN A 331 -9.23 -3.02 -25.84
C ASN A 331 -10.20 -3.23 -24.67
N GLU A 332 -11.44 -3.66 -24.96
CA GLU A 332 -12.44 -3.91 -23.90
C GLU A 332 -12.01 -5.00 -22.90
N GLU A 333 -11.17 -5.96 -23.31
CA GLU A 333 -10.64 -7.01 -22.41
C GLU A 333 -9.66 -6.48 -21.35
N GLU A 334 -8.99 -5.36 -21.63
CA GLU A 334 -8.03 -4.71 -20.72
C GLU A 334 -8.71 -3.77 -19.72
N LYS A 335 -10.01 -3.50 -19.92
CA LYS A 335 -10.75 -2.47 -19.21
C LYS A 335 -10.80 -2.76 -17.71
N GLY A 336 -10.27 -1.85 -16.91
CA GLY A 336 -10.14 -1.96 -15.46
C GLY A 336 -9.03 -2.90 -14.98
N ARG A 337 -8.22 -3.47 -15.87
CA ARG A 337 -7.08 -4.33 -15.52
C ARG A 337 -5.76 -3.57 -15.50
N VAL A 338 -5.57 -2.59 -16.38
CA VAL A 338 -4.32 -1.82 -16.43
C VAL A 338 -4.36 -0.66 -15.44
N VAL A 339 -5.49 0.02 -15.37
CA VAL A 339 -5.70 1.24 -14.57
C VAL A 339 -6.71 0.98 -13.46
N LEU A 340 -6.18 0.70 -12.27
CA LEU A 340 -6.96 0.51 -11.06
C LEU A 340 -7.20 1.84 -10.36
N GLU A 341 -8.46 2.14 -10.06
CA GLU A 341 -8.89 3.31 -9.30
C GLU A 341 -9.37 2.87 -7.92
N HIS A 342 -8.83 3.47 -6.85
CA HIS A 342 -9.19 3.12 -5.48
C HIS A 342 -9.29 4.36 -4.58
N HIS A 343 -10.53 4.73 -4.23
CA HIS A 343 -10.84 5.75 -3.24
C HIS A 343 -12.19 5.51 -2.57
N SER A 344 -12.43 6.16 -1.43
CA SER A 344 -13.65 6.00 -0.62
C SER A 344 -14.94 6.54 -1.26
N SER A 345 -14.84 7.19 -2.41
CA SER A 345 -15.97 7.89 -3.07
C SER A 345 -16.30 7.28 -4.43
N LEU A 346 -15.85 6.05 -4.70
CA LEU A 346 -16.23 5.33 -5.91
C LEU A 346 -17.74 5.09 -5.94
N THR A 347 -18.37 5.34 -7.09
CA THR A 347 -19.79 5.07 -7.28
C THR A 347 -20.04 3.55 -7.41
N PRO A 348 -21.22 3.04 -7.03
CA PRO A 348 -21.55 1.62 -7.13
C PRO A 348 -21.36 1.05 -8.55
N GLU A 349 -21.58 1.87 -9.58
CA GLU A 349 -21.40 1.51 -11.00
C GLU A 349 -19.94 1.26 -11.36
N LYS A 350 -18.99 1.97 -10.72
CA LYS A 350 -17.55 1.76 -10.91
C LYS A 350 -16.98 0.65 -10.03
N GLU A 351 -17.67 0.31 -8.95
CA GLU A 351 -17.25 -0.70 -7.95
C GLU A 351 -17.58 -2.14 -8.42
N THR A 352 -17.07 -2.50 -9.61
CA THR A 352 -17.22 -3.84 -10.19
C THR A 352 -16.56 -4.92 -9.33
N GLN A 353 -16.93 -6.20 -9.52
CA GLN A 353 -16.29 -7.31 -8.82
C GLN A 353 -14.77 -7.36 -9.09
N LEU A 354 -14.34 -7.07 -10.33
CA LEU A 354 -12.93 -6.95 -10.68
C LEU A 354 -12.25 -5.84 -9.86
N ASN A 355 -12.82 -4.63 -9.84
CA ASN A 355 -12.25 -3.50 -9.08
C ASN A 355 -12.15 -3.83 -7.58
N LYS A 356 -13.17 -4.47 -7.00
CA LYS A 356 -13.15 -4.92 -5.60
C LYS A 356 -11.97 -5.84 -5.33
N ILE A 357 -11.79 -6.89 -6.14
CA ILE A 357 -10.69 -7.85 -5.97
C ILE A 357 -9.33 -7.19 -6.14
N LEU A 358 -9.13 -6.41 -7.20
CA LEU A 358 -7.83 -5.78 -7.47
C LEU A 358 -7.50 -4.68 -6.44
N SER A 359 -8.49 -4.00 -5.88
CA SER A 359 -8.29 -2.92 -4.88
C SER A 359 -7.90 -3.43 -3.49
N GLU A 360 -8.21 -4.68 -3.16
CA GLU A 360 -7.85 -5.30 -1.88
C GLU A 360 -6.34 -5.28 -1.62
N ASN A 361 -5.58 -5.58 -2.67
CA ASN A 361 -4.13 -5.70 -2.63
C ASN A 361 -3.45 -4.98 -3.81
N TRP A 362 -4.09 -3.97 -4.40
CA TRP A 362 -3.54 -3.15 -5.49
C TRP A 362 -2.92 -3.95 -6.67
N ASP A 363 -3.55 -5.04 -7.10
CA ASP A 363 -3.05 -5.94 -8.16
C ASP A 363 -3.30 -5.38 -9.58
N ALA A 364 -2.60 -4.30 -9.94
CA ALA A 364 -2.59 -3.68 -11.27
C ALA A 364 -1.27 -2.95 -11.55
N PRO A 365 -0.87 -2.77 -12.82
CA PRO A 365 0.38 -2.07 -13.17
C PRO A 365 0.30 -0.57 -12.88
N ILE A 366 -0.86 0.07 -13.06
CA ILE A 366 -1.07 1.48 -12.75
C ILE A 366 -2.21 1.59 -11.73
N VAL A 367 -1.89 2.07 -10.53
CA VAL A 367 -2.85 2.22 -9.43
C VAL A 367 -3.02 3.69 -9.11
N LEU A 368 -4.19 4.24 -9.37
CA LEU A 368 -4.60 5.56 -8.90
C LEU A 368 -5.29 5.42 -7.55
N THR A 369 -4.74 6.10 -6.55
CA THR A 369 -5.23 6.03 -5.17
C THR A 369 -5.16 7.40 -4.52
N THR A 370 -5.79 7.54 -3.34
CA THR A 370 -5.68 8.78 -2.57
C THR A 370 -4.54 8.77 -1.57
N MET A 371 -4.14 9.96 -1.11
CA MET A 371 -3.19 10.12 0.00
C MET A 371 -3.66 9.35 1.24
N VAL A 372 -4.97 9.36 1.55
CA VAL A 372 -5.53 8.61 2.68
C VAL A 372 -5.29 7.11 2.51
N GLN A 373 -5.65 6.53 1.36
CA GLN A 373 -5.45 5.10 1.11
C GLN A 373 -3.96 4.71 1.10
N PHE A 374 -3.08 5.60 0.62
CA PHE A 374 -1.64 5.42 0.70
C PHE A 374 -1.14 5.37 2.15
N LEU A 375 -1.55 6.34 2.97
CA LEU A 375 -1.19 6.38 4.39
C LEU A 375 -1.80 5.21 5.18
N GLU A 376 -3.02 4.77 4.85
CA GLU A 376 -3.64 3.58 5.43
C GLU A 376 -2.84 2.31 5.13
N ALA A 377 -2.26 2.17 3.93
CA ALA A 377 -1.37 1.04 3.64
C ALA A 377 -0.14 1.04 4.58
N LEU A 378 0.46 2.20 4.84
CA LEU A 378 1.65 2.33 5.69
C LEU A 378 1.37 2.34 7.20
N PHE A 379 0.22 2.85 7.64
CA PHE A 379 -0.04 3.20 9.04
C PHE A 379 -1.40 2.76 9.57
N GLY A 380 -2.32 2.36 8.70
CA GLY A 380 -3.68 1.98 9.07
C GLY A 380 -3.74 0.78 10.02
N GLY A 381 -4.71 0.78 10.93
CA GLY A 381 -4.97 -0.37 11.81
C GLY A 381 -5.63 -1.55 11.07
N GLY A 382 -5.66 -2.72 11.73
CA GLY A 382 -6.36 -3.89 11.21
C GLY A 382 -5.61 -4.64 10.09
N THR A 383 -6.35 -5.47 9.35
CA THR A 383 -5.82 -6.38 8.33
C THR A 383 -6.11 -5.93 6.89
N ARG A 384 -7.15 -5.11 6.67
CA ARG A 384 -7.63 -4.81 5.31
C ARG A 384 -6.70 -3.89 4.52
N SER A 385 -6.26 -2.79 5.12
CA SER A 385 -5.37 -1.83 4.45
C SER A 385 -3.92 -2.33 4.41
N SER A 386 -3.51 -3.12 5.42
CA SER A 386 -2.14 -3.66 5.49
C SER A 386 -1.80 -4.55 4.31
N ARG A 387 -2.77 -5.27 3.71
CA ARG A 387 -2.58 -6.12 2.51
C ARG A 387 -1.91 -5.41 1.34
N ARG A 388 -1.95 -4.08 1.28
CA ARG A 388 -1.42 -3.29 0.17
C ARG A 388 0.04 -2.87 0.33
N MET A 389 0.59 -2.90 1.53
CA MET A 389 1.93 -2.33 1.79
C MET A 389 3.04 -3.03 1.00
N HIS A 390 3.02 -4.36 0.88
CA HIS A 390 4.06 -5.10 0.15
C HIS A 390 4.08 -4.76 -1.35
N GLN A 391 2.98 -4.24 -1.90
CA GLN A 391 2.93 -3.79 -3.29
C GLN A 391 3.69 -2.50 -3.55
N LEU A 392 4.04 -1.76 -2.50
CA LEU A 392 4.86 -0.55 -2.63
C LEU A 392 6.33 -0.87 -2.91
N ILE A 393 6.75 -2.14 -2.81
CA ILE A 393 8.10 -2.61 -3.13
C ILE A 393 8.34 -2.50 -4.64
N ASN A 394 9.55 -2.09 -5.02
CA ASN A 394 9.99 -1.98 -6.42
C ASN A 394 8.99 -1.21 -7.31
N SER A 395 8.38 -0.15 -6.78
CA SER A 395 7.34 0.62 -7.48
C SER A 395 7.76 2.06 -7.75
N VAL A 396 7.19 2.68 -8.79
CA VAL A 396 7.24 4.13 -8.98
C VAL A 396 6.05 4.75 -8.27
N ILE A 397 6.28 5.63 -7.31
CA ILE A 397 5.23 6.29 -6.54
C ILE A 397 5.21 7.77 -6.89
N ILE A 398 4.13 8.23 -7.50
CA ILE A 398 3.97 9.62 -7.93
C ILE A 398 2.99 10.29 -6.98
N PHE A 399 3.45 11.30 -6.25
CA PHE A 399 2.58 12.14 -5.42
C PHE A 399 2.21 13.38 -6.19
N ASP A 400 0.94 13.50 -6.57
CA ASP A 400 0.40 14.74 -7.10
C ASP A 400 0.04 15.69 -5.98
N GLU A 401 0.28 16.98 -6.20
CA GLU A 401 0.04 18.06 -5.23
C GLU A 401 0.48 17.72 -3.78
N ILE A 402 1.72 17.24 -3.61
CA ILE A 402 2.28 16.78 -2.31
C ILE A 402 2.15 17.81 -1.16
N GLN A 403 2.02 19.11 -1.47
CA GLN A 403 1.81 20.17 -0.50
C GLN A 403 0.49 20.04 0.29
N SER A 404 -0.45 19.21 -0.16
CA SER A 404 -1.70 18.96 0.57
C SER A 404 -1.52 18.07 1.80
N MET A 405 -0.33 17.48 2.00
CA MET A 405 -0.06 16.60 3.13
C MET A 405 -0.10 17.38 4.45
N PRO A 406 -0.79 16.87 5.49
CA PRO A 406 -0.80 17.50 6.81
C PRO A 406 0.60 17.65 7.39
N ILE A 407 0.92 18.84 7.92
CA ILE A 407 2.25 19.16 8.43
C ILE A 407 2.67 18.27 9.61
N GLN A 408 1.70 17.80 10.40
CA GLN A 408 1.91 16.93 11.56
C GLN A 408 2.42 15.53 11.15
N CYS A 409 2.19 15.12 9.89
CA CYS A 409 2.58 13.81 9.38
C CYS A 409 3.97 13.80 8.71
N VAL A 410 4.58 14.96 8.48
CA VAL A 410 5.79 15.13 7.65
C VAL A 410 6.94 14.22 8.07
N HIS A 411 7.23 14.13 9.37
CA HIS A 411 8.34 13.33 9.87
C HIS A 411 8.15 11.83 9.63
N LEU A 412 6.97 11.30 9.96
CA LEU A 412 6.62 9.89 9.76
C LEU A 412 6.63 9.55 8.26
N PHE A 413 6.02 10.43 7.46
CA PHE A 413 5.99 10.30 6.01
C PHE A 413 7.40 10.26 5.41
N ASN A 414 8.28 11.22 5.77
CA ASN A 414 9.61 11.30 5.19
C ASN A 414 10.46 10.05 5.47
N VAL A 415 10.41 9.52 6.70
CA VAL A 415 11.14 8.30 7.05
C VAL A 415 10.54 7.09 6.33
N ALA A 416 9.21 7.01 6.18
CA ALA A 416 8.56 5.95 5.41
C ALA A 416 8.88 6.01 3.91
N ILE A 417 8.92 7.20 3.31
CA ILE A 417 9.35 7.39 1.92
C ILE A 417 10.81 6.96 1.74
N ARG A 418 11.69 7.30 2.68
CA ARG A 418 13.08 6.85 2.66
C ARG A 418 13.21 5.33 2.81
N PHE A 419 12.39 4.70 3.66
CA PHE A 419 12.30 3.25 3.73
C PHE A 419 11.91 2.64 2.37
N LEU A 420 10.89 3.19 1.71
CA LEU A 420 10.47 2.72 0.39
C LEU A 420 11.57 2.88 -0.66
N ILE A 421 12.30 4.01 -0.64
CA ILE A 421 13.40 4.26 -1.58
C ILE A 421 14.58 3.33 -1.34
N TYR A 422 15.15 3.34 -0.14
CA TYR A 422 16.41 2.68 0.14
C TYR A 422 16.22 1.18 0.41
N ASN A 423 15.22 0.81 1.20
CA ASN A 423 15.02 -0.58 1.62
C ASN A 423 14.10 -1.36 0.66
N CYS A 424 13.10 -0.71 0.06
CA CYS A 424 12.16 -1.37 -0.86
C CYS A 424 12.46 -1.13 -2.35
N LYS A 425 13.56 -0.44 -2.68
CA LYS A 425 14.04 -0.19 -4.06
C LYS A 425 13.00 0.50 -4.95
N SER A 426 12.19 1.39 -4.36
CA SER A 426 11.17 2.17 -5.04
C SER A 426 11.68 3.54 -5.46
N THR A 427 11.01 4.15 -6.41
CA THR A 427 11.29 5.51 -6.87
C THR A 427 10.10 6.39 -6.53
N VAL A 428 10.35 7.59 -6.04
CA VAL A 428 9.29 8.53 -5.66
C VAL A 428 9.43 9.82 -6.47
N MET A 429 8.35 10.30 -7.07
CA MET A 429 8.28 11.61 -7.71
C MET A 429 7.28 12.50 -6.96
N LEU A 430 7.77 13.65 -6.48
CA LEU A 430 6.96 14.65 -5.79
C LEU A 430 6.56 15.77 -6.77
N CYS A 431 5.30 15.79 -7.18
CA CYS A 431 4.74 16.76 -8.10
C CYS A 431 4.00 17.86 -7.33
N THR A 432 4.23 19.12 -7.70
CA THR A 432 3.50 20.26 -7.14
C THR A 432 3.79 21.56 -7.89
N ALA A 433 2.90 22.55 -7.75
CA ALA A 433 3.21 23.94 -8.10
C ALA A 433 4.13 24.64 -7.08
N THR A 434 4.04 24.27 -5.79
CA THR A 434 4.77 24.89 -4.68
C THR A 434 5.38 23.81 -3.79
N GLN A 435 6.68 23.54 -3.97
CA GLN A 435 7.37 22.49 -3.23
C GLN A 435 7.40 22.77 -1.73
N PRO A 436 6.80 21.88 -0.89
CA PRO A 436 6.99 21.96 0.55
C PRO A 436 8.46 21.69 0.90
N LEU A 437 8.93 22.29 1.99
CA LEU A 437 10.32 22.18 2.45
C LEU A 437 10.61 20.84 3.16
N LEU A 438 10.17 19.71 2.59
CA LEU A 438 10.33 18.36 3.16
C LEU A 438 11.80 17.94 3.32
N HIS A 439 12.71 18.58 2.60
CA HIS A 439 14.15 18.34 2.68
C HIS A 439 14.87 19.23 3.71
N GLN A 440 14.17 20.20 4.31
CA GLN A 440 14.73 21.17 5.28
C GLN A 440 14.10 21.05 6.67
N VAL A 441 13.47 19.91 6.96
CA VAL A 441 12.85 19.69 8.28
C VAL A 441 13.91 19.36 9.35
N THR A 442 13.57 19.69 10.59
CA THR A 442 14.41 19.45 11.77
C THR A 442 13.73 18.42 12.68
N PRO A 443 14.42 17.36 13.11
CA PRO A 443 15.83 17.04 12.86
C PRO A 443 16.11 16.57 11.43
N ARG A 444 17.36 16.77 10.96
CA ARG A 444 17.80 16.38 9.61
C ARG A 444 17.65 14.88 9.34
N THR A 445 17.70 14.04 10.38
CA THR A 445 17.45 12.59 10.29
C THR A 445 16.05 12.26 9.79
N ARG A 446 15.11 13.21 9.81
CA ARG A 446 13.72 13.06 9.33
C ARG A 446 13.45 13.83 8.04
N ALA A 447 14.49 14.36 7.39
CA ALA A 447 14.38 15.05 6.11
C ALA A 447 14.43 14.07 4.93
N LEU A 448 13.80 14.47 3.82
CA LEU A 448 13.98 13.81 2.52
C LEU A 448 15.31 14.23 1.87
N PRO A 449 15.98 13.33 1.12
CA PRO A 449 17.17 13.69 0.36
C PRO A 449 16.85 14.73 -0.72
N TYR A 450 17.84 15.55 -1.09
CA TYR A 450 17.71 16.53 -2.16
C TYR A 450 18.87 16.38 -3.13
N ASP A 451 18.54 16.19 -4.41
CA ASP A 451 19.48 16.10 -5.51
C ASP A 451 19.03 17.09 -6.61
N PRO A 452 19.80 18.15 -6.90
CA PRO A 452 19.49 19.10 -7.96
C PRO A 452 19.33 18.45 -9.34
N HIS A 453 20.02 17.33 -9.61
CA HIS A 453 19.95 16.63 -10.89
C HIS A 453 18.66 15.82 -11.06
N LYS A 454 17.89 15.60 -9.98
CA LYS A 454 16.59 14.92 -9.97
C LYS A 454 15.40 15.88 -9.88
N VAL A 455 15.63 17.16 -10.20
CA VAL A 455 14.58 18.20 -10.20
C VAL A 455 14.24 18.59 -11.63
N VAL A 456 12.97 18.43 -11.99
CA VAL A 456 12.38 18.98 -13.20
C VAL A 456 11.62 20.25 -12.83
N SER A 457 12.11 21.39 -13.32
CA SER A 457 11.46 22.68 -13.20
C SER A 457 11.64 23.49 -14.49
N ILE A 458 10.81 24.52 -14.63
CA ILE A 458 10.97 25.58 -15.63
C ILE A 458 11.06 26.91 -14.89
N ASP A 459 11.89 27.81 -15.41
CA ASP A 459 12.00 29.16 -14.88
C ASP A 459 10.66 29.91 -15.08
N THR A 460 9.95 30.11 -13.97
CA THR A 460 8.63 30.72 -13.93
C THR A 460 8.67 32.23 -14.09
N THR A 461 9.86 32.86 -14.19
CA THR A 461 9.96 34.29 -14.53
C THR A 461 9.29 34.59 -15.88
N SER A 462 9.48 33.73 -16.88
CA SER A 462 8.79 33.80 -18.19
C SER A 462 7.29 33.45 -18.13
N VAL A 463 6.86 32.76 -17.06
CA VAL A 463 5.49 32.27 -16.88
C VAL A 463 4.63 33.27 -16.13
N LYS A 464 5.22 34.09 -15.24
CA LYS A 464 4.53 35.24 -14.64
C LYS A 464 3.96 36.16 -15.70
N ASP A 465 4.69 36.40 -16.80
CA ASP A 465 4.22 37.23 -17.92
C ASP A 465 3.17 36.53 -18.79
N ALA A 466 3.13 35.19 -18.83
CA ALA A 466 2.11 34.42 -19.57
C ALA A 466 0.83 34.16 -18.74
N LEU A 467 0.98 34.15 -17.41
CA LEU A 467 -0.08 34.03 -16.40
C LEU A 467 -0.58 35.39 -15.89
N SER A 468 0.06 36.51 -16.25
CA SER A 468 -0.37 37.88 -15.91
C SER A 468 -1.66 38.31 -16.60
N ARG A 469 -2.48 37.38 -17.08
CA ARG A 469 -3.84 37.62 -17.57
C ARG A 469 -4.85 37.86 -16.45
N ALA A 470 -4.38 37.94 -15.20
CA ALA A 470 -5.21 38.21 -14.03
C ALA A 470 -4.99 39.66 -13.57
N ASP A 471 -6.00 40.50 -13.80
CA ASP A 471 -6.08 41.80 -13.16
C ASP A 471 -6.53 41.61 -11.71
N ILE A 472 -5.65 41.96 -10.77
CA ILE A 472 -5.97 41.90 -9.34
C ILE A 472 -6.63 43.22 -8.94
N ILE A 473 -7.92 43.18 -8.65
CA ILE A 473 -8.68 44.33 -8.17
C ILE A 473 -8.98 44.12 -6.69
N ASP A 474 -8.40 44.97 -5.83
CA ASP A 474 -8.69 44.96 -4.40
C ASP A 474 -10.02 45.67 -4.12
N LEU A 475 -11.03 44.89 -3.73
CA LEU A 475 -12.36 45.37 -3.35
C LEU A 475 -12.59 45.27 -1.83
N THR A 476 -11.53 45.18 -1.02
CA THR A 476 -11.66 45.08 0.44
C THR A 476 -12.22 46.38 1.03
N THR A 477 -13.26 46.26 1.86
CA THR A 477 -13.89 47.36 2.59
C THR A 477 -13.62 47.23 4.09
N GLN A 478 -13.78 48.31 4.88
CA GLN A 478 -13.65 48.24 6.34
C GLN A 478 -14.73 47.34 6.97
N ASP A 479 -15.92 47.32 6.39
CA ASP A 479 -17.01 46.44 6.80
C ASP A 479 -16.95 45.10 6.04
N PRO A 480 -17.15 43.94 6.71
CA PRO A 480 -17.23 42.65 6.04
C PRO A 480 -18.43 42.59 5.09
N LEU A 481 -18.23 42.06 3.89
CA LEU A 481 -19.32 41.72 2.98
C LEU A 481 -20.26 40.68 3.60
N SER A 482 -21.56 40.94 3.57
CA SER A 482 -22.57 39.93 3.90
C SER A 482 -22.62 38.83 2.82
N PHE A 483 -23.19 37.67 3.15
CA PHE A 483 -23.37 36.59 2.16
C PHE A 483 -24.26 37.00 0.99
N SER A 484 -25.27 37.84 1.24
CA SER A 484 -26.14 38.38 0.17
C SER A 484 -25.38 39.33 -0.75
N GLN A 485 -24.55 40.23 -0.20
CA GLN A 485 -23.73 41.13 -1.00
C GLN A 485 -22.68 40.37 -1.83
N ALA A 486 -22.08 39.34 -1.26
CA ALA A 486 -21.13 38.48 -1.97
C ALA A 486 -21.82 37.71 -3.13
N ALA A 487 -23.07 37.28 -2.96
CA ALA A 487 -23.86 36.64 -4.02
C ALA A 487 -24.24 37.61 -5.15
N VAL A 488 -24.60 38.86 -4.81
CA VAL A 488 -24.85 39.92 -5.81
C VAL A 488 -23.58 40.18 -6.61
N LEU A 489 -22.43 40.36 -5.95
CA LEU A 489 -21.15 40.55 -6.62
C LEU A 489 -20.83 39.39 -7.57
N ALA A 490 -21.04 38.14 -7.14
CA ALA A 490 -20.84 36.97 -7.99
C ALA A 490 -21.71 36.99 -9.25
N SER A 491 -22.97 37.39 -9.10
CA SER A 491 -23.94 37.47 -10.19
C SER A 491 -23.61 38.59 -11.16
N GLU A 492 -23.18 39.75 -10.65
CA GLU A 492 -22.70 40.87 -11.47
C GLU A 492 -21.46 40.46 -12.29
N GLN A 493 -20.51 39.75 -11.68
CA GLN A 493 -19.34 39.24 -12.40
C GLN A 493 -19.70 38.15 -13.43
N LEU A 494 -20.71 37.33 -13.14
CA LEU A 494 -21.19 36.30 -14.07
C LEU A 494 -21.91 36.92 -15.27
N ASN A 495 -22.55 38.08 -15.12
CA ASN A 495 -23.10 38.82 -16.25
C ASN A 495 -22.01 39.39 -17.18
N LEU A 496 -20.80 39.59 -16.66
CA LEU A 496 -19.65 40.13 -17.38
C LEU A 496 -18.72 39.03 -17.93
N SER A 497 -18.85 37.79 -17.48
CA SER A 497 -17.91 36.69 -17.72
C SER A 497 -18.61 35.36 -17.92
N ASP A 498 -18.06 34.47 -18.75
CA ASP A 498 -18.67 33.15 -19.00
C ASP A 498 -18.71 32.23 -17.75
N SER A 499 -17.86 32.49 -16.76
CA SER A 499 -17.81 31.71 -15.51
C SER A 499 -17.20 32.52 -14.37
N VAL A 500 -17.66 32.27 -13.14
CA VAL A 500 -17.13 32.88 -11.91
C VAL A 500 -16.79 31.79 -10.89
N LEU A 501 -15.59 31.88 -10.30
CA LEU A 501 -15.18 31.04 -9.17
C LEU A 501 -15.07 31.88 -7.91
N MET A 502 -15.93 31.61 -6.93
CA MET A 502 -15.83 32.18 -5.59
C MET A 502 -15.11 31.24 -4.63
N ILE A 503 -14.08 31.76 -3.97
CA ILE A 503 -13.31 31.01 -2.96
C ILE A 503 -13.65 31.57 -1.58
N VAL A 504 -14.19 30.72 -0.70
CA VAL A 504 -14.51 31.05 0.69
C VAL A 504 -13.95 30.00 1.65
N ASN A 505 -13.69 30.42 2.88
CA ASN A 505 -13.00 29.58 3.86
C ASN A 505 -13.87 28.44 4.45
N THR A 506 -15.20 28.51 4.34
CA THR A 506 -16.08 27.52 4.99
C THR A 506 -17.21 27.04 4.08
N LYS A 507 -17.62 25.78 4.25
CA LYS A 507 -18.78 25.19 3.54
C LYS A 507 -20.08 25.95 3.83
N LYS A 508 -20.25 26.44 5.07
CA LYS A 508 -21.41 27.24 5.47
C LYS A 508 -21.46 28.54 4.65
N ALA A 509 -20.35 29.27 4.57
CA ALA A 509 -20.32 30.50 3.75
C ALA A 509 -20.64 30.21 2.28
N ALA A 510 -20.08 29.14 1.70
CA ALA A 510 -20.39 28.76 0.33
C ALA A 510 -21.89 28.46 0.12
N TYR A 511 -22.50 27.70 1.04
CA TYR A 511 -23.93 27.38 1.00
C TYR A 511 -24.82 28.61 1.16
N GLU A 512 -24.50 29.49 2.12
CA GLU A 512 -25.26 30.72 2.35
C GLU A 512 -25.19 31.64 1.13
N ILE A 513 -24.00 31.83 0.54
CA ILE A 513 -23.85 32.63 -0.68
C ILE A 513 -24.65 32.01 -1.83
N PHE A 514 -24.57 30.69 -2.00
CA PHE A 514 -25.32 29.97 -3.03
C PHE A 514 -26.85 30.18 -2.92
N ASN A 515 -27.40 30.15 -1.69
CA ASN A 515 -28.83 30.40 -1.47
C ASN A 515 -29.28 31.83 -1.76
N HIS A 516 -28.34 32.79 -1.79
CA HIS A 516 -28.62 34.18 -2.12
C HIS A 516 -28.31 34.52 -3.59
N LEU A 517 -27.87 33.55 -4.40
CA LEU A 517 -27.75 33.75 -5.84
C LEU A 517 -29.18 33.84 -6.44
N PRO A 518 -29.41 34.81 -7.35
CA PRO A 518 -30.73 35.09 -7.93
C PRO A 518 -31.23 34.01 -8.90
#